data_AF-A0A197JKU0-F1
#
_entry.id   AF-A0A197JKU0-F1
#
_cell.length_a   1.000
_cell.length_b   1.000
_cell.length_c   1.000
_cell.angle_alpha   90.00
_cell.angle_beta   90.00
_cell.angle_gamma   90.00
#
_symmetry.space_group_name_H-M   'P 1'
#
loop_
_entity.id
_entity.type
_entity.pdbx_description
1 polymer ?
#
loop_
_entity_poly.entity_id
_entity_poly.type
_entity_poly.pdbx_seq_one_letter_code
_entity_poly.pdbx_strand_id
1 'polypeptide(L)'
;MSSGNVPEKLQDLFRAIIQEEWTFLDDPWPLYPKTRRAHRSEFKVIKGMRHMKLAVMSKLGAVAVYFFLTVLWNKVYFPGPYKALEKGIAFLYFFVSGESLESMSVFMPRSSFYMIFRTFFKEERSLFNKEMAR
;
A
#
# COMPACT_ATOMS: atom_id res chain seq x y z
N MET A 1 -24.80 3.21 -20.46
CA MET A 1 -24.58 2.69 -19.09
C MET A 1 -24.87 3.84 -18.14
N SER A 2 -26.00 3.79 -17.44
CA SER A 2 -26.41 4.81 -16.47
C SER A 2 -25.41 4.80 -15.32
N SER A 3 -24.62 5.87 -15.19
CA SER A 3 -23.87 6.17 -13.98
C SER A 3 -24.89 6.45 -12.87
N GLY A 4 -25.21 5.42 -12.10
CA GLY A 4 -26.11 5.53 -10.96
C GLY A 4 -25.54 6.56 -9.99
N ASN A 5 -26.17 7.74 -9.92
CA ASN A 5 -25.79 8.76 -8.97
C ASN A 5 -25.97 8.19 -7.57
N VAL A 6 -24.85 7.95 -6.88
CA VAL A 6 -24.84 7.63 -5.46
C VAL A 6 -25.59 8.75 -4.75
N PRO A 7 -26.64 8.45 -3.97
CA PRO A 7 -27.44 9.47 -3.27
C PRO A 7 -26.54 10.44 -2.49
N GLU A 8 -26.83 11.73 -2.58
CA GLU A 8 -26.00 12.81 -2.02
C GLU A 8 -25.72 12.59 -0.52
N LYS A 9 -26.75 12.14 0.22
CA LYS A 9 -26.65 11.77 1.63
C LYS A 9 -25.64 10.65 1.92
N LEU A 10 -25.51 9.68 1.00
CA LEU A 10 -24.50 8.63 1.10
C LEU A 10 -23.11 9.17 0.76
N GLN A 11 -22.99 10.10 -0.19
CA GLN A 11 -21.70 10.75 -0.48
C GLN A 11 -21.21 11.58 0.71
N ASP A 12 -22.11 12.23 1.43
CA ASP A 12 -21.78 13.04 2.59
C ASP A 12 -21.41 12.19 3.81
N LEU A 13 -22.14 11.10 4.05
CA LEU A 13 -21.75 10.09 5.05
C LEU A 13 -20.40 9.48 4.71
N PHE A 14 -20.14 9.20 3.44
CA PHE A 14 -18.84 8.70 3.00
C PHE A 14 -17.76 9.73 3.28
N ARG A 15 -17.95 10.99 2.88
CA ARG A 15 -16.99 12.08 3.15
C ARG A 15 -16.75 12.30 4.64
N ALA A 16 -17.78 12.19 5.47
CA ALA A 16 -17.65 12.29 6.93
C ALA A 16 -16.78 11.15 7.49
N ILE A 17 -17.01 9.91 7.06
CA ILE A 17 -16.17 8.76 7.43
C ILE A 17 -14.73 8.96 6.94
N ILE A 18 -14.53 9.48 5.72
CA ILE A 18 -13.19 9.83 5.21
C ILE A 18 -12.51 10.85 6.12
N GLN A 19 -13.21 11.90 6.54
CA GLN A 19 -12.63 12.96 7.37
C GLN A 19 -12.39 12.53 8.82
N GLU A 20 -13.27 11.71 9.41
CA GLU A 20 -13.16 11.29 10.81
C GLU A 20 -12.21 10.10 10.98
N GLU A 21 -12.26 9.12 10.08
CA GLU A 21 -11.53 7.87 10.23
C GLU A 21 -10.26 7.79 9.39
N TRP A 22 -10.06 8.63 8.36
CA TRP A 22 -8.88 8.54 7.46
C TRP A 22 -7.83 9.64 7.63
N THR A 23 -7.95 10.49 8.65
CA THR A 23 -6.84 11.35 9.14
C THR A 23 -5.57 10.53 9.43
N PHE A 24 -5.70 9.23 9.72
CA PHE A 24 -4.56 8.33 9.88
C PHE A 24 -3.59 8.32 8.69
N LEU A 25 -4.05 8.54 7.45
CA LEU A 25 -3.16 8.55 6.29
C LEU A 25 -2.23 9.77 6.26
N ASP A 26 -2.60 10.81 7.01
CA ASP A 26 -1.87 12.06 7.19
C ASP A 26 -1.17 12.10 8.56
N ASP A 27 -1.62 11.32 9.54
CA ASP A 27 -0.97 11.18 10.84
C ASP A 27 0.34 10.36 10.77
N PRO A 28 1.35 10.72 11.57
CA PRO A 28 2.53 9.88 11.75
C PRO A 28 2.15 8.58 12.49
N TRP A 29 2.07 7.48 11.74
CA TRP A 29 1.78 6.16 12.31
C TRP A 29 2.87 5.66 13.27
N PRO A 30 2.49 4.86 14.29
CA PRO A 30 3.44 4.24 15.21
C PRO A 30 4.51 3.49 14.42
N LEU A 31 5.73 4.03 14.46
CA LEU A 31 6.89 3.39 13.90
C LEU A 31 7.05 2.03 14.57
N TYR A 32 7.11 0.96 13.77
CA TYR A 32 7.47 -0.35 14.27
C TYR A 32 8.73 -0.21 15.14
N PRO A 33 8.76 -0.76 16.37
CA PRO A 33 9.91 -0.66 17.23
C PRO A 33 11.10 -1.24 16.46
N LYS A 34 12.11 -0.37 16.28
CA LYS A 34 13.34 -0.58 15.53
C LYS A 34 13.66 -2.06 15.41
N THR A 35 13.67 -2.59 14.19
CA THR A 35 14.19 -3.93 13.91
C THR A 35 15.58 -4.02 14.53
N ARG A 36 15.68 -4.76 15.64
CA ARG A 36 16.95 -5.06 16.30
C ARG A 36 17.85 -5.68 15.23
N ARG A 37 18.90 -4.94 14.83
CA ARG A 37 19.91 -5.27 13.80
C ARG A 37 19.55 -4.90 12.36
N ALA A 38 19.53 -3.60 12.07
CA ALA A 38 19.89 -3.10 10.75
C ALA A 38 20.78 -1.86 10.91
N HIS A 39 21.89 -1.83 10.17
CA HIS A 39 22.94 -0.79 10.19
C HIS A 39 22.48 0.60 9.70
N ARG A 40 21.17 0.80 9.48
CA ARG A 40 20.59 2.03 8.96
C ARG A 40 19.51 2.52 9.91
N SER A 41 19.82 3.60 10.60
CA SER A 41 19.00 4.27 11.61
C SER A 41 17.78 4.97 11.01
N GLU A 42 17.76 5.20 9.69
CA GLU A 42 16.80 6.10 9.03
C GLU A 42 16.07 5.42 7.87
N PHE A 43 14.75 5.64 7.82
CA PHE A 43 13.92 5.27 6.69
C PHE A 43 14.13 6.26 5.54
N LYS A 44 14.34 5.72 4.34
CA LYS A 44 14.30 6.45 3.08
C LYS A 44 12.85 6.74 2.69
N VAL A 45 12.67 7.89 2.05
CA VAL A 45 11.40 8.30 1.43
C VAL A 45 11.34 7.74 0.01
N ILE A 46 10.19 7.20 -0.39
CA ILE A 46 9.92 6.85 -1.79
C ILE A 46 9.55 8.14 -2.55
N LYS A 47 10.28 8.46 -3.64
CA LYS A 47 9.98 9.64 -4.46
C LYS A 47 8.60 9.51 -5.10
N GLY A 48 7.90 10.63 -5.33
CA GLY A 48 6.61 10.60 -6.03
C GLY A 48 5.43 10.00 -5.24
N MET A 49 5.54 9.84 -3.93
CA MET A 49 4.50 9.22 -3.10
C MET A 49 3.12 9.88 -3.26
N ARG A 50 3.05 11.22 -3.36
CA ARG A 50 1.79 11.94 -3.57
C ARG A 50 1.10 11.52 -4.88
N HIS A 51 1.86 11.41 -5.97
CA HIS A 51 1.35 10.94 -7.25
C HIS A 51 0.80 9.51 -7.14
N MET A 52 1.55 8.62 -6.51
CA MET A 52 1.11 7.22 -6.31
C MET A 52 -0.15 7.14 -5.47
N LYS A 53 -0.23 7.87 -4.35
CA LYS A 53 -1.45 7.96 -3.51
C LYS A 53 -2.65 8.40 -4.36
N LEU A 54 -2.52 9.47 -5.13
CA LEU A 54 -3.62 9.97 -5.97
C LEU A 54 -4.04 8.96 -7.04
N ALA A 55 -3.09 8.33 -7.73
CA ALA A 55 -3.38 7.34 -8.76
C ALA A 55 -4.04 6.06 -8.21
N VAL A 56 -3.61 5.61 -7.04
CA VAL A 56 -4.19 4.45 -6.36
C VAL A 56 -5.62 4.76 -5.89
N MET A 57 -5.82 5.93 -5.29
CA MET A 57 -7.13 6.37 -4.80
C MET A 57 -8.13 6.61 -5.94
N SER A 58 -7.70 7.19 -7.05
CA SER A 58 -8.59 7.45 -8.20
C SER A 58 -9.04 6.18 -8.93
N LYS A 59 -8.18 5.15 -8.96
CA LYS A 59 -8.47 3.90 -9.68
C LYS A 59 -9.22 2.87 -8.85
N LEU A 60 -8.85 2.71 -7.58
CA LEU A 60 -9.42 1.66 -6.73
C LEU A 60 -10.52 2.17 -5.80
N GLY A 61 -10.55 3.47 -5.53
CA GLY A 61 -11.34 4.00 -4.43
C GLY A 61 -10.76 3.56 -3.09
N ALA A 62 -11.11 4.31 -2.06
CA ALA A 62 -10.33 4.30 -0.84
C ALA A 62 -10.64 3.14 0.11
N VAL A 63 -11.84 2.53 0.02
CA VAL A 63 -12.18 1.29 0.73
C VAL A 63 -11.30 0.13 0.29
N ALA A 64 -11.10 -0.04 -1.03
CA ALA A 64 -10.25 -1.11 -1.55
C ALA A 64 -8.77 -0.91 -1.16
N VAL A 65 -8.30 0.34 -1.19
CA VAL A 65 -6.95 0.70 -0.76
C VAL A 65 -6.76 0.43 0.73
N TYR A 66 -7.72 0.82 1.57
CA TYR A 66 -7.72 0.52 2.99
C TYR A 66 -7.65 -0.98 3.24
N PHE A 67 -8.57 -1.75 2.64
CA PHE A 67 -8.63 -3.19 2.82
C PHE A 67 -7.32 -3.87 2.42
N PHE A 68 -6.73 -3.48 1.29
CA PHE A 68 -5.44 -4.00 0.89
C PHE A 68 -4.36 -3.69 1.93
N LEU A 69 -4.23 -2.43 2.35
CA LEU A 69 -3.16 -2.00 3.24
C LEU A 69 -3.28 -2.57 4.66
N THR A 70 -4.50 -2.78 5.16
CA THR A 70 -4.73 -3.26 6.53
C THR A 70 -4.89 -4.77 6.61
N VAL A 71 -5.57 -5.40 5.64
CA VAL A 71 -5.93 -6.83 5.72
C VAL A 71 -4.94 -7.72 4.99
N LEU A 72 -4.39 -7.28 3.86
CA LEU A 72 -3.45 -8.09 3.06
C LEU A 72 -2.01 -7.71 3.36
N TRP A 73 -1.69 -6.43 3.23
CA TRP A 73 -0.33 -5.92 3.31
C TRP A 73 0.28 -6.01 4.71
N ASN A 74 -0.48 -5.67 5.76
CA ASN A 74 0.04 -5.60 7.13
C ASN A 74 0.39 -6.98 7.74
N LYS A 75 0.09 -8.08 7.06
CA LYS A 75 0.44 -9.45 7.51
C LYS A 75 1.88 -9.83 7.24
N VAL A 76 2.59 -9.07 6.40
CA VAL A 76 3.90 -9.45 5.87
C VAL A 76 4.95 -8.40 6.21
N TYR A 77 6.10 -8.86 6.72
CA TYR A 77 7.27 -8.00 6.85
C TYR A 77 7.96 -7.85 5.50
N PHE A 78 8.01 -6.63 4.99
CA PHE A 78 8.74 -6.31 3.76
C PHE A 78 10.13 -5.75 4.07
N PRO A 79 11.21 -6.37 3.60
CA PRO A 79 12.57 -5.90 3.85
C PRO A 79 12.86 -4.55 3.17
N GLY A 80 13.92 -3.88 3.60
CA GLY A 80 14.44 -2.66 2.98
C GLY A 80 14.09 -1.36 3.72
N PRO A 81 14.82 -0.27 3.43
CA PRO A 81 14.85 0.93 4.26
C PRO A 81 13.70 1.89 3.95
N TYR A 82 12.49 1.41 3.69
CA TYR A 82 11.32 2.26 3.41
C TYR A 82 10.21 1.96 4.40
N LYS A 83 9.32 2.93 4.63
CA LYS A 83 8.15 2.71 5.49
C LYS A 83 7.24 1.64 4.90
N ALA A 84 6.71 0.75 5.74
CA ALA A 84 5.87 -0.36 5.29
C ALA A 84 4.66 0.11 4.48
N LEU A 85 3.99 1.18 4.93
CA LEU A 85 2.86 1.78 4.23
C LEU A 85 3.23 2.31 2.84
N GLU A 86 4.35 3.04 2.74
CA GLU A 86 4.83 3.57 1.46
C GLU A 86 5.16 2.45 0.47
N LYS A 87 5.74 1.34 0.94
CA LYS A 87 5.96 0.14 0.11
C LYS A 87 4.64 -0.44 -0.40
N GLY A 88 3.61 -0.50 0.45
CA GLY A 88 2.29 -1.01 0.07
C GLY A 88 1.59 -0.14 -0.98
N ILE A 89 1.68 1.18 -0.83
CA ILE A 89 1.17 2.12 -1.82
C ILE A 89 1.93 2.00 -3.14
N ALA A 90 3.26 1.94 -3.11
CA ALA A 90 4.07 1.76 -4.31
C ALA A 90 3.79 0.42 -5.01
N PHE A 91 3.52 -0.63 -4.24
CA PHE A 91 3.17 -1.95 -4.75
C PHE A 91 1.76 -1.98 -5.36
N LEU A 92 0.77 -1.33 -4.74
CA LEU A 92 -0.55 -1.13 -5.34
C LEU A 92 -0.46 -0.32 -6.63
N TYR A 93 0.30 0.78 -6.61
CA TYR A 93 0.53 1.64 -7.77
C TYR A 93 1.06 0.84 -8.96
N PHE A 94 2.04 -0.04 -8.73
CA PHE A 94 2.59 -0.92 -9.75
C PHE A 94 1.51 -1.73 -10.48
N PHE A 95 0.56 -2.33 -9.75
CA PHE A 95 -0.52 -3.10 -10.37
C PHE A 95 -1.52 -2.22 -11.12
N VAL A 96 -2.01 -1.16 -10.48
CA VAL A 96 -3.11 -0.36 -11.05
C VAL A 96 -2.66 0.51 -12.21
N SER A 97 -1.37 0.81 -12.29
CA SER A 97 -0.78 1.62 -13.36
C SER A 97 -0.15 0.79 -14.47
N GLY A 98 -0.13 -0.55 -14.35
CA GLY A 98 0.46 -1.42 -15.38
C GLY A 98 1.96 -1.16 -15.56
N GLU A 99 2.64 -0.77 -14.49
CA GLU A 99 4.05 -0.41 -14.51
C GLU A 99 4.91 -1.68 -14.66
N SER A 100 6.12 -1.51 -15.19
CA SER A 100 7.12 -2.57 -15.19
C SER A 100 8.03 -2.46 -13.96
N LEU A 101 8.76 -3.52 -13.62
CA LEU A 101 9.79 -3.44 -12.56
C LEU A 101 10.85 -2.38 -12.89
N GLU A 102 11.05 -2.09 -14.18
CA GLU A 102 12.01 -1.09 -14.65
C GLU A 102 11.47 0.32 -14.47
N SER A 103 10.21 0.59 -14.80
CA SER A 103 9.63 1.93 -14.62
C SER A 103 9.51 2.32 -13.14
N MET A 104 9.31 1.33 -12.26
CA MET A 104 9.34 1.55 -10.81
C MET A 104 10.70 2.04 -10.26
N SER A 105 11.78 1.90 -11.04
CA SER A 105 13.13 2.34 -10.65
C SER A 105 13.25 3.86 -10.41
N VAL A 106 12.33 4.64 -10.99
CA VAL A 106 12.24 6.10 -10.81
C VAL A 106 11.86 6.47 -9.37
N PHE A 107 11.11 5.61 -8.68
CA PHE A 107 10.63 5.86 -7.32
C PHE A 107 11.53 5.26 -6.26
N MET A 108 12.05 4.06 -6.53
CA MET A 108 12.96 3.34 -5.63
C MET A 108 13.86 2.38 -6.41
N PRO A 109 15.04 1.98 -5.89
CA PRO A 109 15.92 1.07 -6.60
C PRO A 109 15.21 -0.22 -7.00
N ARG A 110 15.41 -0.65 -8.25
CA ARG A 110 14.79 -1.87 -8.81
C ARG A 110 14.99 -3.10 -7.92
N SER A 111 16.17 -3.27 -7.33
CA SER A 111 16.47 -4.36 -6.41
C SER A 111 15.60 -4.34 -5.16
N SER A 112 15.33 -3.14 -4.61
CA SER A 112 14.46 -2.97 -3.44
C SER A 112 13.00 -3.29 -3.79
N PHE A 113 12.50 -2.79 -4.93
CA PHE A 113 11.14 -3.11 -5.37
C PHE A 113 10.98 -4.59 -5.70
N TYR A 114 11.96 -5.19 -6.38
CA TYR A 114 11.96 -6.62 -6.68
C TYR A 114 11.93 -7.47 -5.41
N MET A 115 12.64 -7.08 -4.35
CA MET A 115 12.58 -7.75 -3.04
C MET A 115 11.18 -7.68 -2.42
N ILE A 116 10.49 -6.55 -2.54
CA ILE A 116 9.10 -6.41 -2.09
C ILE A 116 8.19 -7.34 -2.88
N PHE A 117 8.27 -7.26 -4.22
CA PHE A 117 7.48 -8.07 -5.14
C PHE A 117 7.60 -9.57 -4.87
N ARG A 118 8.83 -10.10 -4.82
CA ARG A 118 9.05 -11.53 -4.55
C ARG A 118 8.57 -11.96 -3.16
N THR A 119 8.67 -11.07 -2.17
CA THR A 119 8.26 -11.38 -0.79
C THR A 119 6.75 -11.51 -0.74
N PHE A 120 6.02 -10.57 -1.34
CA PHE A 120 4.56 -10.62 -1.38
C PHE A 120 4.05 -11.94 -1.98
N PHE A 121 4.49 -12.30 -3.19
CA PHE A 121 4.01 -13.52 -3.83
C PHE A 121 4.45 -14.81 -3.13
N LYS A 122 5.62 -14.82 -2.50
CA LYS A 122 6.06 -15.96 -1.71
C LYS A 122 5.16 -16.17 -0.48
N GLU A 123 4.85 -15.09 0.24
CA GLU A 123 4.01 -15.15 1.43
C GLU A 123 2.54 -15.45 1.08
N GLU A 124 1.98 -14.78 0.07
CA GLU A 124 0.61 -15.06 -0.40
C GLU A 124 0.45 -16.51 -0.85
N ARG A 125 1.42 -17.05 -1.60
CA ARG A 125 1.41 -18.47 -1.98
C ARG A 125 1.46 -19.38 -0.76
N SER A 126 2.25 -19.04 0.25
CA SER A 126 2.31 -19.81 1.48
C SER A 126 1.01 -19.75 2.27
N LEU A 127 0.35 -18.59 2.32
CA LEU A 127 -0.94 -18.41 2.99
C LEU A 127 -2.03 -19.18 2.26
N PHE A 128 -2.10 -19.06 0.93
CA PHE A 128 -3.03 -19.81 0.09
C PHE A 128 -2.89 -21.32 0.31
N ASN A 129 -1.66 -21.84 0.26
CA ASN A 129 -1.41 -23.27 0.48
C ASN A 129 -1.83 -23.74 1.88
N LYS A 130 -1.71 -22.89 2.91
CA LYS A 130 -2.15 -23.22 4.27
C LYS A 130 -3.67 -23.30 4.38
N GLU A 131 -4.40 -22.38 3.75
CA GLU A 131 -5.87 -22.43 3.73
C GLU A 131 -6.38 -23.61 2.91
N MET A 132 -5.74 -23.95 1.79
CA MET A 132 -6.12 -25.12 0.97
C MET A 132 -5.81 -26.47 1.63
N ALA A 133 -4.99 -26.50 2.67
CA ALA A 133 -4.64 -27.71 3.41
C ALA A 133 -5.49 -27.93 4.67
N ARG A 134 -6.43 -27.02 4.95
CA ARG A 134 -7.44 -27.15 6.02
C ARG A 134 -8.71 -27.79 5.48
#